data_AF-A0A6A6LD35-F1
#
_entry.id   AF-A0A6A6LD35-F1
#
_cell.length_a   1.000
_cell.length_b   1.000
_cell.length_c   1.000
_cell.angle_alpha   90.00
_cell.angle_beta   90.00
_cell.angle_gamma   90.00
#
_symmetry.space_group_name_H-M   'P 1'
#
loop_
_entity.id
_entity.type
_entity.pdbx_description
1 polymer ?
#
loop_
_entity_poly.entity_id
_entity_poly.type
_entity_poly.pdbx_seq_one_letter_code
_entity_poly.pdbx_strand_id
1 'polypeptide(L)'
;MVTKVTFVGPGFTRKPPKYERFIHPSGLGFTKAHVTHPELKCTFKLEIIGVKKNPKGPMYISLGVMTKGTIIEVNVSELGLVTPAGKIVWGMNYLSWHGPEAHLVVTEPNLVKEIFNNKDGAFPKPEPEEYFKKLLGDGIVTTRGEKWFTLRKLSNHAFHAECLKNDSSDDCKRRDHA
;
A
#
# COMPACT_ATOMS: atom_id res chain seq x y z
N MET A 1 19.77 21.80 18.83
CA MET A 1 20.30 21.91 17.45
C MET A 1 20.36 20.52 16.83
N VAL A 2 19.90 20.35 15.58
CA VAL A 2 19.98 19.05 14.89
C VAL A 2 21.33 18.93 14.20
N THR A 3 22.09 17.87 14.50
CA THR A 3 23.46 17.64 13.98
C THR A 3 23.50 16.68 12.80
N LYS A 4 22.36 16.13 12.40
CA LYS A 4 22.23 15.16 11.31
C LYS A 4 21.60 15.80 10.09
N VAL A 5 21.75 15.12 8.96
CA VAL A 5 21.09 15.46 7.69
C VAL A 5 19.58 15.51 7.90
N THR A 6 18.96 16.58 7.45
CA THR A 6 17.51 16.80 7.55
C THR A 6 16.90 17.13 6.21
N PHE A 7 15.72 16.59 5.96
CA PHE A 7 14.82 17.06 4.93
C PHE A 7 13.87 18.10 5.53
N VAL A 8 13.77 19.23 4.86
CA VAL A 8 12.87 20.32 5.23
C VAL A 8 12.05 20.64 3.99
N GLY A 9 10.73 20.46 4.07
CA GLY A 9 9.84 20.63 2.93
C GLY A 9 9.80 22.08 2.41
N PRO A 10 9.35 22.29 1.16
CA PRO A 10 9.38 23.59 0.49
C PRO A 10 8.54 24.69 1.18
N GLY A 11 7.60 24.31 2.05
CA GLY A 11 6.77 25.25 2.84
C GLY A 11 7.29 25.58 4.24
N PHE A 12 8.53 25.19 4.58
CA PHE A 12 9.05 25.43 5.93
C PHE A 12 9.45 26.88 6.15
N THR A 13 8.81 27.52 7.14
CA THR A 13 9.19 28.84 7.63
C THR A 13 9.80 28.70 9.02
N ARG A 14 10.96 29.33 9.25
CA ARG A 14 11.57 29.34 10.58
C ARG A 14 10.70 30.08 11.57
N LYS A 15 10.61 29.54 12.78
CA LYS A 15 9.92 30.20 13.89
C LYS A 15 10.85 31.28 14.48
N PRO A 16 10.31 32.32 15.14
CA PRO A 16 11.14 33.27 15.85
C PRO A 16 12.06 32.55 16.86
N PRO A 17 13.31 33.00 17.06
CA PRO A 17 14.31 32.28 17.88
C PRO A 17 13.84 31.94 19.29
N LYS A 18 12.96 32.77 19.86
CA LYS A 18 12.37 32.56 21.19
C LYS A 18 11.52 31.28 21.30
N TYR A 19 10.93 30.81 20.20
CA TYR A 19 10.01 29.67 20.16
C TYR A 19 10.58 28.45 19.41
N GLU A 20 11.75 28.58 18.79
CA GLU A 20 12.39 27.50 18.02
C GLU A 20 13.17 26.57 18.96
N ARG A 21 12.57 25.41 19.29
CA ARG A 21 13.20 24.41 20.17
C ARG A 21 14.26 23.57 19.45
N PHE A 22 14.07 23.33 18.16
CA PHE A 22 14.97 22.54 17.32
C PHE A 22 15.37 23.36 16.11
N ILE A 23 16.67 23.65 16.00
CA ILE A 23 17.26 24.39 14.88
C ILE A 23 17.72 23.39 13.83
N HIS A 24 17.24 23.57 12.60
CA HIS A 24 17.67 22.86 11.39
C HIS A 24 18.71 23.72 10.65
N PRO A 25 20.02 23.41 10.76
CA PRO A 25 21.05 24.20 10.09
C PRO A 25 20.94 24.02 8.57
N SER A 26 21.01 25.12 7.82
CA SER A 26 20.81 25.10 6.36
C SER A 26 21.84 24.22 5.64
N GLY A 27 23.06 24.12 6.16
CA GLY A 27 24.11 23.26 5.58
C GLY A 27 23.85 21.75 5.72
N LEU A 28 22.90 21.33 6.56
CA LEU A 28 22.46 19.93 6.68
C LEU A 28 21.06 19.72 6.08
N GLY A 29 20.47 20.76 5.50
CA GLY A 29 19.17 20.71 4.82
C GLY A 29 19.33 20.25 3.38
N PHE A 30 18.80 19.07 3.04
CA PHE A 30 18.81 18.56 1.67
C PHE A 30 17.39 18.38 1.15
N THR A 31 17.17 18.80 -0.09
CA THR A 31 15.88 18.66 -0.81
C THR A 31 15.94 17.59 -1.89
N LYS A 32 17.13 17.13 -2.27
CA LYS A 32 17.35 16.10 -3.29
C LYS A 32 18.15 14.93 -2.72
N ALA A 33 17.85 13.72 -3.18
CA ALA A 33 18.55 12.50 -2.81
C ALA A 33 19.14 11.82 -4.04
N HIS A 34 20.29 11.17 -3.84
CA HIS A 34 20.86 10.26 -4.81
C HIS A 34 20.24 8.88 -4.61
N VAL A 35 19.49 8.41 -5.60
CA VAL A 35 18.79 7.13 -5.58
C VAL A 35 19.41 6.22 -6.64
N THR A 36 19.95 5.09 -6.20
CA THR A 36 20.56 4.09 -7.10
C THR A 36 19.56 2.99 -7.39
N HIS A 37 19.30 2.74 -8.68
CA HIS A 37 18.46 1.61 -9.08
C HIS A 37 19.27 0.32 -9.06
N PRO A 38 18.79 -0.76 -8.40
CA PRO A 38 19.57 -1.99 -8.24
C PRO A 38 19.85 -2.72 -9.55
N GLU A 39 18.90 -2.71 -10.50
CA GLU A 39 19.05 -3.43 -11.77
C GLU A 39 19.88 -2.64 -12.80
N LEU A 40 19.69 -1.32 -12.85
CA LEU A 40 20.34 -0.45 -13.85
C LEU A 40 21.71 0.02 -13.39
N LYS A 41 22.02 -0.11 -12.09
CA LYS A 41 23.27 0.34 -11.45
C LYS A 41 23.62 1.80 -11.71
N CYS A 42 22.63 2.61 -12.07
CA CYS A 42 22.75 4.05 -12.26
C CYS A 42 22.15 4.79 -11.06
N THR A 43 22.67 6.00 -10.80
CA THR A 43 22.24 6.85 -9.70
C THR A 43 21.58 8.11 -10.25
N PHE A 44 20.38 8.39 -9.77
CA PHE A 44 19.60 9.56 -10.16
C PHE A 44 19.51 10.55 -9.01
N LYS A 45 19.55 11.84 -9.32
CA LYS A 45 19.38 12.92 -8.34
C LYS A 45 17.92 13.36 -8.33
N LEU A 46 17.12 12.74 -7.46
CA LEU A 46 15.68 12.95 -7.40
C LEU A 46 15.28 13.89 -6.26
N GLU A 47 14.14 14.55 -6.40
CA GLU A 47 13.60 15.43 -5.34
C GLU A 47 12.94 14.61 -4.23
N ILE A 48 13.21 14.98 -2.98
CA ILE A 48 12.62 14.36 -1.80
C ILE A 48 11.26 15.00 -1.56
N ILE A 49 10.24 14.17 -1.39
CA ILE A 49 8.88 14.59 -1.04
C ILE A 49 8.71 14.60 0.48
N GLY A 50 9.22 13.57 1.16
CA GLY A 50 9.04 13.43 2.60
C GLY A 50 9.81 12.26 3.22
N VAL A 51 9.85 12.25 4.55
CA VAL A 51 10.39 11.13 5.34
C VAL A 51 9.21 10.32 5.86
N LYS A 52 9.12 9.04 5.51
CA LYS A 52 7.98 8.18 5.88
C LYS A 52 8.23 7.40 7.17
N LYS A 53 9.41 6.81 7.29
CA LYS A 53 9.76 5.94 8.43
C LYS A 53 11.21 6.12 8.84
N ASN A 54 11.47 6.23 10.14
CA ASN A 54 12.81 6.27 10.69
C ASN A 54 12.97 5.19 11.79
N PRO A 55 14.00 4.33 11.72
CA PRO A 55 14.25 3.30 12.73
C PRO A 55 14.56 3.84 14.12
N LYS A 56 15.00 5.09 14.25
CA LYS A 56 15.27 5.74 15.56
C LYS A 56 13.99 6.23 16.26
N GLY A 57 12.83 6.10 15.63
CA GLY A 57 11.52 6.41 16.22
C GLY A 57 10.80 7.57 15.53
N PRO A 58 9.52 7.82 15.92
CA PRO A 58 8.64 8.75 15.24
C PRO A 58 9.07 10.23 15.38
N MET A 59 9.74 10.59 16.48
CA MET A 59 10.26 11.96 16.68
C MET A 59 11.20 12.39 15.55
N TYR A 60 12.02 11.45 15.03
CA TYR A 60 12.94 11.74 13.92
C TYR A 60 12.22 11.93 12.59
N ILE A 61 11.04 11.31 12.42
CA ILE A 61 10.19 11.50 11.24
C ILE A 61 9.60 12.90 11.27
N SER A 62 9.00 13.32 12.40
CA SER A 62 8.43 14.66 12.56
C SER A 62 9.45 15.78 12.39
N LEU A 63 10.71 15.54 12.78
CA LEU A 63 11.81 16.49 12.57
C LEU A 63 12.45 16.41 11.18
N GLY A 64 12.06 15.44 10.34
CA GLY A 64 12.63 15.24 9.01
C GLY A 64 14.08 14.75 9.01
N VAL A 65 14.55 14.13 10.10
CA VAL A 65 15.94 13.67 10.22
C VAL A 65 16.15 12.39 9.44
N MET A 66 17.16 12.40 8.57
CA MET A 66 17.56 11.25 7.75
C MET A 66 18.74 10.53 8.39
N THR A 67 18.58 9.23 8.60
CA THR A 67 19.60 8.33 9.16
C THR A 67 19.72 7.08 8.30
N LYS A 68 20.76 6.27 8.53
CA LYS A 68 20.87 4.96 7.88
C LYS A 68 19.62 4.13 8.16
N GLY A 69 19.00 3.61 7.10
CA GLY A 69 17.76 2.84 7.18
C GLY A 69 16.47 3.66 7.25
N THR A 70 16.53 4.99 7.08
CA THR A 70 15.34 5.83 6.93
C THR A 70 14.70 5.59 5.55
N ILE A 71 13.38 5.42 5.53
CA ILE A 71 12.57 5.29 4.32
C ILE A 71 12.05 6.68 3.94
N ILE A 72 12.41 7.13 2.75
CA ILE A 72 12.02 8.43 2.20
C ILE A 72 11.14 8.24 0.97
N GLU A 73 10.24 9.20 0.75
CA GLU A 73 9.45 9.32 -0.49
C GLU A 73 10.18 10.30 -1.41
N VAL A 74 10.39 9.88 -2.65
CA VAL A 74 11.09 10.64 -3.70
C VAL A 74 10.23 10.76 -4.93
N ASN A 75 10.32 11.89 -5.62
CA ASN A 75 9.63 12.11 -6.88
C ASN A 75 10.38 11.40 -8.01
N VAL A 76 9.69 10.53 -8.74
CA VAL A 76 10.25 9.74 -9.86
C VAL A 76 9.79 10.26 -11.23
N SER A 77 9.09 11.39 -11.28
CA SER A 77 8.56 11.95 -12.54
C SER A 77 9.64 12.22 -13.59
N GLU A 78 10.86 12.58 -13.17
CA GLU A 78 12.00 12.82 -14.06
C GLU A 78 12.58 11.54 -14.69
N LEU A 79 12.27 10.36 -14.15
CA LEU A 79 12.73 9.08 -14.71
C LEU A 79 11.94 8.64 -15.95
N GLY A 80 10.82 9.30 -16.24
CA GLY A 80 10.00 8.98 -17.42
C GLY A 80 9.48 7.54 -17.41
N LEU A 81 9.33 6.92 -16.24
CA LEU A 81 8.76 5.59 -16.11
C LEU A 81 7.26 5.67 -16.43
N VAL A 82 6.94 5.24 -17.64
CA VAL A 82 5.59 5.21 -18.19
C VAL A 82 5.15 3.75 -18.23
N THR A 83 3.98 3.46 -17.66
CA THR A 83 3.36 2.14 -17.81
C THR A 83 3.03 1.88 -19.28
N PRO A 84 2.89 0.62 -19.73
CA PRO A 84 2.45 0.31 -21.10
C PRO A 84 1.14 1.00 -21.50
N ALA A 85 0.34 1.42 -20.52
CA ALA A 85 -0.89 2.19 -20.68
C ALA A 85 -0.69 3.71 -20.81
N GLY A 86 0.55 4.21 -20.92
CA GLY A 86 0.84 5.64 -21.11
C GLY A 86 0.75 6.50 -19.84
N LYS A 87 0.58 5.90 -18.65
CA LYS A 87 0.50 6.63 -17.38
C LYS A 87 1.87 6.72 -16.71
N ILE A 88 2.24 7.93 -16.28
CA ILE A 88 3.44 8.21 -15.48
C ILE A 88 3.26 7.58 -14.10
N VAL A 89 4.19 6.74 -13.67
CA VAL A 89 4.08 5.97 -12.42
C VAL A 89 4.31 6.87 -11.19
N TRP A 90 3.34 6.85 -10.27
CA TRP A 90 3.44 7.39 -8.92
C TRP A 90 3.16 6.27 -7.91
N GLY A 91 4.15 5.44 -7.56
CA GLY A 91 4.01 4.34 -6.59
C GLY A 91 5.01 3.20 -6.80
N MET A 92 5.47 2.56 -5.72
CA MET A 92 6.40 1.41 -5.79
C MET A 92 5.60 0.10 -5.75
N ASN A 93 5.37 -0.52 -6.91
CA ASN A 93 5.13 -1.96 -6.97
C ASN A 93 6.47 -2.66 -6.70
N TYR A 94 6.47 -3.73 -5.92
CA TYR A 94 7.71 -4.46 -5.60
C TYR A 94 7.49 -5.97 -5.60
N LEU A 95 8.54 -6.70 -5.93
CA LEU A 95 8.56 -8.16 -5.90
C LEU A 95 9.18 -8.61 -4.57
N SER A 96 8.50 -9.49 -3.86
CA SER A 96 8.97 -10.12 -2.62
C SER A 96 9.07 -11.63 -2.83
N TRP A 97 10.12 -12.27 -2.32
CA TRP A 97 10.32 -13.71 -2.45
C TRP A 97 9.89 -14.41 -1.15
N HIS A 98 9.02 -15.41 -1.26
CA HIS A 98 8.66 -16.31 -0.17
C HIS A 98 9.19 -17.71 -0.51
N GLY A 99 10.38 -18.03 -0.03
CA GLY A 99 11.11 -19.21 -0.49
C GLY A 99 11.44 -19.10 -1.99
N PRO A 100 11.14 -20.13 -2.83
CA PRO A 100 11.35 -20.08 -4.27
C PRO A 100 10.24 -19.32 -5.04
N GLU A 101 9.17 -18.88 -4.36
CA GLU A 101 8.02 -18.25 -4.99
C GLU A 101 8.11 -16.72 -4.97
N ALA A 102 7.86 -16.09 -6.11
CA ALA A 102 7.87 -14.65 -6.26
C ALA A 102 6.46 -14.06 -6.10
N HIS A 103 6.29 -13.16 -5.14
CA HIS A 103 5.06 -12.44 -4.85
C HIS A 103 5.18 -11.00 -5.34
N LEU A 104 4.33 -10.63 -6.31
CA LEU A 104 4.22 -9.25 -6.77
C LEU A 104 3.24 -8.47 -5.89
N VAL A 105 3.74 -7.46 -5.18
CA VAL A 105 2.92 -6.56 -4.39
C VAL A 105 2.55 -5.35 -5.24
N VAL A 106 1.30 -5.33 -5.68
CA VAL A 106 0.71 -4.24 -6.46
C VAL A 106 0.04 -3.26 -5.50
N THR A 107 0.50 -2.01 -5.48
CA THR A 107 -0.07 -0.95 -4.63
C THR A 107 -0.85 0.10 -5.43
N GLU A 108 -0.78 0.06 -6.76
CA GLU A 108 -1.48 0.99 -7.62
C GLU A 108 -3.00 0.74 -7.67
N PRO A 109 -3.86 1.71 -7.33
CA PRO A 109 -5.31 1.50 -7.25
C PRO A 109 -5.95 1.17 -8.61
N ASN A 110 -5.38 1.65 -9.71
CA ASN A 110 -5.86 1.34 -11.06
C ASN A 110 -5.58 -0.12 -11.43
N LEU A 111 -4.37 -0.61 -11.16
CA LEU A 111 -3.99 -2.02 -11.38
C LEU A 111 -4.75 -2.94 -10.42
N VAL A 112 -4.91 -2.54 -9.16
CA VAL A 112 -5.76 -3.26 -8.21
C VAL A 112 -7.18 -3.38 -8.77
N LYS A 113 -7.78 -2.28 -9.23
CA LYS A 113 -9.12 -2.30 -9.84
C LYS A 113 -9.19 -3.21 -11.07
N GLU A 114 -8.14 -3.28 -11.88
CA GLU A 114 -8.06 -4.18 -13.05
C GLU A 114 -7.95 -5.65 -12.64
N ILE A 115 -7.06 -5.97 -11.69
CA ILE A 115 -6.88 -7.30 -11.12
C ILE A 115 -8.19 -7.80 -10.47
N PHE A 116 -8.89 -6.94 -9.74
CA PHE A 116 -10.17 -7.29 -9.11
C PHE A 116 -11.34 -7.38 -10.11
N ASN A 117 -11.28 -6.68 -11.26
CA ASN A 117 -12.28 -6.77 -12.33
C ASN A 117 -11.97 -7.90 -13.32
N ASN A 118 -11.58 -9.07 -12.81
CA ASN A 118 -11.12 -10.25 -13.54
C ASN A 118 -12.14 -10.80 -14.57
N LYS A 119 -12.32 -10.11 -15.70
CA LYS A 119 -13.25 -10.48 -16.78
C LYS A 119 -12.70 -11.64 -17.62
N ASP A 120 -11.39 -11.69 -17.79
CA ASP A 120 -10.71 -12.64 -18.68
C ASP A 120 -10.17 -13.88 -17.94
N GLY A 121 -10.40 -13.99 -16.64
CA GLY A 121 -9.94 -15.12 -15.82
C GLY A 121 -8.42 -15.17 -15.58
N ALA A 122 -7.67 -14.17 -16.04
CA ALA A 122 -6.21 -14.11 -15.99
C ALA A 122 -5.62 -14.12 -14.57
N PHE A 123 -6.40 -13.69 -13.57
CA PHE A 123 -5.98 -13.67 -12.17
C PHE A 123 -6.80 -14.68 -11.33
N PRO A 124 -6.49 -15.99 -11.42
CA PRO A 124 -7.18 -16.96 -10.59
C PRO A 124 -6.87 -16.71 -9.12
N LYS A 125 -7.88 -16.88 -8.26
CA LYS A 125 -7.68 -16.82 -6.81
C LYS A 125 -6.62 -17.86 -6.43
N PRO A 126 -5.59 -17.54 -5.63
CA PRO A 126 -4.56 -18.51 -5.25
C PRO A 126 -5.18 -19.75 -4.59
N GLU A 127 -4.57 -20.92 -4.79
CA GLU A 127 -5.01 -22.12 -4.08
C GLU A 127 -4.73 -21.94 -2.60
N PRO A 128 -5.75 -22.10 -1.73
CA PRO A 128 -5.49 -22.10 -0.31
C PRO A 128 -4.57 -23.28 0.00
N GLU A 129 -3.49 -23.00 0.74
CA GLU A 129 -2.60 -24.05 1.24
C GLU A 129 -3.41 -25.15 1.92
N GLU A 130 -2.92 -26.39 1.83
CA GLU A 130 -3.63 -27.57 2.31
C GLU A 130 -4.04 -27.48 3.79
N TYR A 131 -3.25 -26.72 4.58
CA TYR A 131 -3.55 -26.36 5.96
C TYR A 131 -4.80 -25.47 6.10
N PHE A 132 -4.94 -24.45 5.26
CA PHE A 132 -6.11 -23.57 5.24
C PHE A 132 -7.38 -24.28 4.76
N LYS A 133 -7.26 -25.26 3.85
CA LYS A 133 -8.39 -26.11 3.44
C LYS A 133 -8.89 -26.98 4.60
N LYS A 134 -7.99 -27.55 5.42
CA LYS A 134 -8.37 -28.33 6.62
C LYS A 134 -9.04 -27.49 7.70
N LEU A 135 -8.62 -26.24 7.87
CA LEU A 135 -9.14 -25.34 8.90
C LEU A 135 -10.49 -24.72 8.53
N LEU A 136 -10.66 -24.28 7.28
CA LEU A 136 -11.85 -23.54 6.83
C LEU A 136 -12.87 -24.40 6.08
N GLY A 137 -12.56 -25.67 5.81
CA GLY A 137 -13.41 -26.59 5.05
C GLY A 137 -13.80 -26.01 3.67
N ASP A 138 -14.98 -26.41 3.16
CA ASP A 138 -15.59 -25.86 1.95
C ASP A 138 -16.34 -24.53 2.23
N GLY A 139 -15.69 -23.58 2.89
CA GLY A 139 -16.23 -22.24 3.13
C GLY A 139 -16.19 -21.30 1.90
N ILE A 140 -16.78 -20.10 2.04
CA ILE A 140 -16.79 -19.05 0.98
C ILE A 140 -15.37 -18.59 0.58
N VAL A 141 -14.42 -18.74 1.49
CA VAL A 141 -13.02 -18.35 1.28
C VAL A 141 -12.28 -19.38 0.43
N THR A 142 -12.66 -20.65 0.50
CA THR A 142 -11.94 -21.78 -0.11
C THR A 142 -12.63 -22.36 -1.35
N THR A 143 -13.96 -22.25 -1.45
CA THR A 143 -14.76 -22.73 -2.59
C THR A 143 -14.55 -21.88 -3.85
N ARG A 144 -14.64 -22.53 -5.03
CA ARG A 144 -14.51 -21.92 -6.37
C ARG A 144 -15.74 -22.28 -7.24
N GLY A 145 -15.96 -21.52 -8.30
CA GLY A 145 -16.96 -21.83 -9.34
C GLY A 145 -18.41 -21.73 -8.86
N GLU A 146 -19.28 -22.61 -9.37
CA GLU A 146 -20.73 -22.61 -9.08
C GLU A 146 -21.04 -22.72 -7.58
N LYS A 147 -20.27 -23.54 -6.84
CA LYS A 147 -20.40 -23.67 -5.38
C LYS A 147 -20.12 -22.37 -4.65
N TRP A 148 -19.17 -21.57 -5.12
CA TRP A 148 -18.90 -20.25 -4.56
C TRP A 148 -20.02 -19.26 -4.90
N PHE A 149 -20.56 -19.33 -6.11
CA PHE A 149 -21.66 -18.47 -6.55
C PHE A 149 -22.94 -18.70 -5.73
N THR A 150 -23.31 -19.96 -5.48
CA THR A 150 -24.48 -20.30 -4.65
C THR A 150 -24.29 -19.85 -3.20
N LEU A 151 -23.12 -20.09 -2.61
CA LEU A 151 -22.80 -19.64 -1.26
C LEU A 151 -22.80 -18.11 -1.16
N ARG A 152 -22.20 -17.39 -2.12
CA ARG A 152 -22.18 -15.92 -2.14
C ARG A 152 -23.57 -15.34 -2.32
N LYS A 153 -24.42 -15.94 -3.14
CA LYS A 153 -25.81 -15.50 -3.33
C LYS A 153 -26.60 -15.62 -2.02
N LEU A 154 -26.46 -16.76 -1.32
CA LEU A 154 -27.08 -16.99 -0.02
C LEU A 154 -26.56 -16.02 1.04
N SER A 155 -25.24 -15.80 1.11
CA SER A 155 -24.64 -14.86 2.06
C SER A 155 -25.04 -13.41 1.78
N ASN A 156 -25.04 -12.97 0.52
CA ASN A 156 -25.44 -11.60 0.17
C ASN A 156 -26.87 -11.30 0.62
N HIS A 157 -27.77 -12.30 0.59
CA HIS A 157 -29.12 -12.15 1.09
C HIS A 157 -29.15 -11.81 2.59
N ALA A 158 -28.30 -12.46 3.39
CA ALA A 158 -28.19 -12.20 4.83
C ALA A 158 -27.61 -10.81 5.15
N PHE A 159 -26.84 -10.21 4.24
CA PHE A 159 -26.23 -8.87 4.42
C PHE A 159 -27.02 -7.74 3.74
N HIS A 160 -28.30 -7.95 3.41
CA HIS A 160 -29.17 -6.86 2.97
C HIS A 160 -29.45 -5.87 4.11
N ALA A 161 -29.60 -4.59 3.77
CA ALA A 161 -29.80 -3.52 4.75
C ALA A 161 -31.02 -3.76 5.68
N GLU A 162 -32.06 -4.42 5.17
CA GLU A 162 -33.23 -4.82 5.96
C GLU A 162 -32.91 -5.94 6.97
N CYS A 163 -32.01 -6.85 6.63
CA CYS A 163 -31.56 -7.93 7.50
C CYS A 163 -30.62 -7.41 8.59
N LEU A 164 -29.67 -6.54 8.22
CA LEU A 164 -28.72 -5.88 9.15
C LEU A 164 -29.41 -4.95 10.15
N LYS A 165 -30.56 -4.38 9.79
CA LYS A 165 -31.33 -3.52 10.68
C LYS A 165 -32.09 -4.31 11.75
N ASN A 166 -32.36 -5.59 11.47
CA ASN A 166 -33.19 -6.48 12.28
C ASN A 166 -32.37 -7.66 12.86
N ASP A 167 -31.05 -7.50 13.04
CA ASP A 167 -30.12 -8.54 13.57
C ASP A 167 -30.53 -9.15 14.94
N SER A 168 -31.64 -8.68 15.55
CA SER A 168 -32.22 -9.17 16.80
C SER A 168 -33.52 -10.00 16.65
N SER A 169 -34.04 -10.27 15.46
CA SER A 169 -35.26 -11.08 15.30
C SER A 169 -35.21 -11.95 14.05
N ASP A 170 -35.48 -13.25 14.22
CA ASP A 170 -35.34 -14.40 13.30
C ASP A 170 -36.09 -14.33 11.93
N ASP A 171 -36.27 -13.15 11.33
CA ASP A 171 -37.14 -12.92 10.18
C ASP A 171 -36.46 -12.98 8.80
N CYS A 172 -35.16 -13.33 8.70
CA CYS A 172 -34.50 -13.50 7.40
C CYS A 172 -34.87 -14.82 6.68
N LYS A 173 -35.73 -15.67 7.28
CA LYS A 173 -36.23 -16.89 6.64
C LYS A 173 -37.67 -16.71 6.18
N ARG A 174 -37.86 -16.40 4.88
CA ARG A 174 -38.97 -16.83 4.00
C ARG A 174 -39.22 -15.77 2.93
N ARG A 175 -38.59 -15.89 1.77
CA ARG A 175 -39.17 -15.36 0.53
C ARG A 175 -38.58 -15.96 -0.75
N ASP A 176 -38.37 -17.27 -0.79
CA ASP A 176 -38.02 -18.00 -2.03
C ASP A 176 -38.97 -19.19 -2.23
N HIS A 177 -40.27 -18.91 -2.40
CA HIS A 177 -41.23 -19.83 -3.03
C HIS A 177 -42.38 -18.99 -3.63
N ALA A 178 -42.19 -18.55 -4.87
CA ALA A 178 -43.21 -18.29 -5.89
C ALA A 178 -42.52 -18.10 -7.24
#